data_AF-A0A9E6EHR1-F1
#
_entry.id   AF-A0A9E6EHR1-F1
#
_cell.length_a   1.000
_cell.length_b   1.000
_cell.length_c   1.000
_cell.angle_alpha   90.00
_cell.angle_beta   90.00
_cell.angle_gamma   90.00
#
_symmetry.space_group_name_H-M   'P 1'
#
loop_
_entity.id
_entity.type
_entity.pdbx_description
1 polymer ?
#
loop_
_entity_poly.entity_id
_entity_poly.type
_entity_poly.pdbx_seq_one_letter_code
_entity_poly.pdbx_strand_id
1 'polypeptide(L)'
;MPKAVVTGLGAVTCLGRCAEETFSALAAGQAGLKPLSVFTSPRYAQVPVGEVAGTLAEVPGATESRTERLALAAAHEAMAQAGLGTEQAQAAGSAWGVVAGTTVAGMLASEEYFRQLWSGKKPKTALVRRHLGASVSKTLSQVLKIQGFNTTLSTACSSGVNAIAMAADLVEQGEASLVLAVGADSLSAMTEWFLVRFTWLRGHVLARRLFAKYLAQPCSIFVEEKTVRIIV
;
A
#
# COMPACT_ATOMS: atom_id res chain seq x y z
N MET A 1 -6.59 -1.47 -30.00
CA MET A 1 -6.93 -1.74 -28.59
C MET A 1 -6.76 -0.44 -27.82
N PRO A 2 -7.67 -0.10 -26.88
CA PRO A 2 -7.46 1.04 -26.00
C PRO A 2 -6.13 0.88 -25.26
N LYS A 3 -5.37 1.97 -25.11
CA LYS A 3 -4.14 1.96 -24.31
C LYS A 3 -4.45 2.46 -22.92
N ALA A 4 -3.94 1.77 -21.90
CA ALA A 4 -4.04 2.26 -20.54
C ALA A 4 -3.08 3.44 -20.30
N VAL A 5 -3.53 4.46 -19.57
CA VAL A 5 -2.76 5.66 -19.19
C VAL A 5 -3.01 5.98 -17.73
N VAL A 6 -2.03 6.51 -17.02
CA VAL A 6 -2.22 6.96 -15.65
C VAL A 6 -2.82 8.37 -15.64
N THR A 7 -3.87 8.58 -14.87
CA THR A 7 -4.59 9.87 -14.75
C THR A 7 -4.55 10.49 -13.37
N GLY A 8 -4.14 9.72 -12.38
CA GLY A 8 -3.92 10.18 -11.01
C GLY A 8 -2.96 9.23 -10.32
N LEU A 9 -2.18 9.80 -9.41
CA LEU A 9 -1.14 9.17 -8.62
C LEU A 9 -1.33 9.58 -7.15
N GLY A 10 -1.22 8.63 -6.24
CA GLY A 10 -1.21 8.90 -4.81
C GLY A 10 -0.15 8.09 -4.08
N ALA A 11 0.45 8.67 -3.05
CA ALA A 11 1.46 7.98 -2.25
C ALA A 11 1.47 8.43 -0.80
N VAL A 12 1.46 7.45 0.11
CA VAL A 12 1.69 7.68 1.54
C VAL A 12 2.87 6.82 1.98
N THR A 13 3.99 7.48 2.29
CA THR A 13 5.28 6.83 2.53
C THR A 13 5.96 7.37 3.79
N CYS A 14 7.13 6.80 4.14
CA CYS A 14 7.97 7.35 5.20
C CYS A 14 8.63 8.69 4.84
N LEU A 15 8.58 9.10 3.56
CA LEU A 15 9.16 10.33 3.04
C LEU A 15 8.14 11.45 2.84
N GLY A 16 6.86 11.12 2.68
CA GLY A 16 5.81 12.10 2.41
C GLY A 16 4.41 11.51 2.59
N ARG A 17 3.43 12.40 2.75
CA ARG A 17 2.00 12.07 2.85
C ARG A 17 1.25 12.18 1.53
N CYS A 18 1.94 12.62 0.48
CA CYS A 18 1.44 12.67 -0.88
C CYS A 18 2.54 12.25 -1.87
N ALA A 19 2.15 11.99 -3.12
CA ALA A 19 3.03 11.66 -4.23
C ALA A 19 4.07 12.76 -4.50
N GLU A 20 3.66 14.03 -4.44
CA GLU A 20 4.56 15.17 -4.65
C GLU A 20 5.64 15.28 -3.58
N GLU A 21 5.26 15.20 -2.30
CA GLU A 21 6.20 15.20 -1.17
C GLU A 21 7.16 14.01 -1.26
N THR A 22 6.62 12.82 -1.53
CA THR A 22 7.41 11.59 -1.66
C THR A 22 8.43 11.73 -2.79
N PHE A 23 7.99 12.19 -3.96
CA PHE A 23 8.85 12.38 -5.13
C PHE A 23 9.93 13.43 -4.87
N SER A 24 9.57 14.57 -4.29
CA SER A 24 10.50 15.66 -3.98
C SER A 24 11.58 15.22 -3.00
N ALA A 25 11.20 14.49 -1.93
CA ALA A 25 12.13 13.96 -0.96
C ALA A 25 13.07 12.91 -1.57
N LEU A 26 12.55 12.02 -2.42
CA LEU A 26 13.34 11.02 -3.17
C LEU A 26 14.33 11.70 -4.13
N ALA A 27 13.87 12.67 -4.92
CA ALA A 27 14.70 13.41 -5.87
C ALA A 27 15.83 14.19 -5.17
N ALA A 28 15.58 14.67 -3.95
CA ALA A 28 16.58 15.32 -3.11
C ALA A 28 17.50 14.34 -2.34
N GLY A 29 17.35 13.02 -2.53
CA GLY A 29 18.17 12.00 -1.87
C GLY A 29 17.93 11.89 -0.36
N GLN A 30 16.76 12.29 0.13
CA GLN A 30 16.43 12.24 1.55
C GLN A 30 16.16 10.81 2.01
N ALA A 31 16.60 10.48 3.23
CA ALA A 31 16.34 9.19 3.87
C ALA A 31 15.15 9.28 4.84
N GLY A 32 14.15 8.41 4.68
CA GLY A 32 12.96 8.35 5.54
C GLY A 32 13.05 7.34 6.69
N LEU A 33 14.19 6.64 6.81
CA LEU A 33 14.35 5.56 7.78
C LEU A 33 14.51 6.12 9.21
N LYS A 34 13.66 5.68 10.13
CA LYS A 34 13.61 6.14 11.53
C LYS A 34 13.43 4.95 12.48
N PRO A 35 13.71 5.10 13.78
CA PRO A 35 13.32 4.08 14.76
C PRO A 35 11.82 3.78 14.68
N LEU A 36 11.44 2.50 14.78
CA LEU A 36 10.05 2.05 14.76
C LEU A 36 9.25 2.71 15.89
N SER A 37 8.12 3.33 15.56
CA SER A 37 7.20 3.97 16.51
C SER A 37 5.77 3.45 16.42
N VAL A 38 5.38 2.77 15.33
CA VAL A 38 4.01 2.29 15.13
C VAL A 38 3.64 1.13 16.07
N PHE A 39 4.60 0.31 16.50
CA PHE A 39 4.41 -0.74 17.50
C PHE A 39 5.72 -1.07 18.21
N THR A 40 5.62 -1.76 19.35
CA THR A 40 6.80 -2.22 20.09
C THR A 40 7.25 -3.57 19.58
N SER A 41 8.52 -3.65 19.16
CA SER A 41 9.18 -4.90 18.82
C SER A 41 10.61 -4.93 19.35
N PRO A 42 11.00 -5.95 20.14
CA PRO A 42 12.38 -6.12 20.57
C PRO A 42 13.38 -6.27 19.41
N ARG A 43 12.92 -6.76 18.25
CA ARG A 43 13.77 -7.01 17.09
C ARG A 43 13.97 -5.78 16.22
N TYR A 44 12.94 -4.93 16.09
CA TYR A 44 13.05 -3.64 15.38
C TYR A 44 13.64 -2.52 16.23
N ALA A 45 13.73 -2.68 17.56
CA ALA A 45 14.27 -1.65 18.45
C ALA A 45 15.67 -1.13 18.06
N GLN A 46 16.43 -1.91 17.27
CA GLN A 46 17.79 -1.56 16.84
C GLN A 46 17.94 -1.36 15.32
N VAL A 47 16.84 -1.41 14.54
CA VAL A 47 16.89 -1.33 13.08
C VAL A 47 16.01 -0.17 12.60
N PRO A 48 16.56 0.81 11.84
CA PRO A 48 15.75 1.88 11.30
C PRO A 48 14.82 1.34 10.20
N VAL A 49 13.57 1.78 10.20
CA VAL A 49 12.51 1.31 9.30
C VAL A 49 11.88 2.45 8.52
N GLY A 50 11.36 2.15 7.34
CA GLY A 50 10.58 3.09 6.52
C GLY A 50 9.10 3.01 6.87
N GLU A 51 8.72 3.46 8.07
CA GLU A 51 7.31 3.51 8.45
C GLU A 51 6.65 4.84 8.10
N VAL A 52 5.36 4.80 7.80
CA VAL A 52 4.52 5.99 7.88
C VAL A 52 4.23 6.21 9.37
N ALA A 53 4.83 7.21 10.00
CA ALA A 53 4.69 7.44 11.45
C ALA A 53 3.32 8.06 11.80
N GLY A 54 2.96 8.08 13.09
CA GLY A 54 1.78 8.80 13.60
C GLY A 54 0.42 8.20 13.20
N THR A 55 -0.63 8.97 13.47
CA THR A 55 -2.02 8.58 13.16
C THR A 55 -2.32 8.74 11.67
N LEU A 56 -3.21 7.88 11.18
CA LEU A 56 -3.80 8.00 9.86
C LEU A 56 -5.26 8.40 10.04
N ALA A 57 -5.78 9.18 9.10
CA ALA A 57 -7.18 9.58 9.09
C ALA A 57 -8.07 8.34 9.29
N GLU A 58 -9.03 8.46 10.21
CA GLU A 58 -10.02 7.44 10.45
C GLU A 58 -11.18 7.63 9.49
N VAL A 59 -11.74 6.52 9.00
CA VAL A 59 -13.00 6.57 8.27
C VAL A 59 -14.12 6.43 9.31
N PRO A 60 -15.01 7.44 9.42
CA PRO A 60 -16.10 7.38 10.38
C PRO A 60 -16.97 6.14 10.20
N GLY A 61 -17.20 5.40 11.28
CA GLY A 61 -18.09 4.22 11.28
C GLY A 61 -17.48 2.95 10.68
N ALA A 62 -16.21 2.97 10.28
CA ALA A 62 -15.51 1.82 9.78
C ALA A 62 -14.34 1.42 10.70
N THR A 63 -13.93 0.15 10.60
CA THR A 63 -12.93 -0.45 11.49
C THR A 63 -11.73 -0.93 10.69
N GLU A 64 -11.05 -0.02 10.01
CA GLU A 64 -9.96 -0.32 9.09
C GLU A 64 -8.67 -0.75 9.77
N SER A 65 -7.98 -1.69 9.13
CA SER A 65 -6.56 -1.93 9.43
C SER A 65 -5.70 -0.71 9.06
N ARG A 66 -4.46 -0.65 9.58
CA ARG A 66 -3.51 0.41 9.19
C ARG A 66 -3.22 0.36 7.69
N THR A 67 -3.09 -0.83 7.13
CA THR A 67 -2.90 -1.05 5.68
C THR A 67 -4.07 -0.52 4.86
N GLU A 68 -5.31 -0.78 5.29
CA GLU A 68 -6.52 -0.23 4.65
C GLU A 68 -6.54 1.31 4.70
N ARG A 69 -6.13 1.92 5.82
CA ARG A 69 -6.04 3.38 5.94
C ARG A 69 -4.98 4.00 5.03
N LEU A 70 -3.83 3.33 4.88
CA LEU A 70 -2.79 3.75 3.94
C LEU A 70 -3.30 3.69 2.50
N ALA A 71 -3.95 2.58 2.13
CA ALA A 71 -4.55 2.38 0.82
C ALA A 71 -5.59 3.47 0.50
N LEU A 72 -6.48 3.77 1.45
CA LEU A 72 -7.49 4.82 1.31
C LEU A 72 -6.89 6.20 1.15
N ALA A 73 -5.89 6.55 1.96
CA ALA A 73 -5.26 7.86 1.89
C ALA A 73 -4.57 8.09 0.53
N ALA A 74 -3.83 7.09 0.03
CA ALA A 74 -3.24 7.14 -1.31
C ALA A 74 -4.31 7.17 -2.41
N ALA A 75 -5.35 6.34 -2.32
CA ALA A 75 -6.45 6.32 -3.30
C ALA A 75 -7.21 7.64 -3.37
N HIS A 76 -7.45 8.30 -2.22
CA HIS A 76 -8.08 9.61 -2.18
C HIS A 76 -7.25 10.68 -2.89
N GLU A 77 -5.93 10.69 -2.67
CA GLU A 77 -5.03 11.60 -3.39
C GLU A 77 -5.07 11.34 -4.89
N ALA A 78 -4.93 10.07 -5.30
CA ALA A 78 -4.91 9.68 -6.70
C ALA A 78 -6.23 10.01 -7.42
N MET A 79 -7.37 9.74 -6.78
CA MET A 79 -8.69 10.13 -7.30
C MET A 79 -8.85 11.65 -7.41
N ALA A 80 -8.39 12.40 -6.40
CA ALA A 80 -8.43 13.86 -6.43
C ALA A 80 -7.59 14.43 -7.58
N GLN A 81 -6.38 13.90 -7.81
CA GLN A 81 -5.53 14.31 -8.93
C GLN A 81 -6.17 14.00 -10.29
N ALA A 82 -6.90 12.88 -10.39
CA ALA A 82 -7.64 12.51 -11.60
C ALA A 82 -8.95 13.31 -11.81
N GLY A 83 -9.32 14.19 -10.86
CA GLY A 83 -10.58 14.93 -10.88
C GLY A 83 -11.80 14.03 -10.68
N LEU A 84 -11.65 12.95 -9.91
CA LEU A 84 -12.68 11.94 -9.67
C LEU A 84 -13.01 11.84 -8.18
N GLY A 85 -14.27 11.55 -7.88
CA GLY A 85 -14.80 11.37 -6.53
C GLY A 85 -15.79 10.21 -6.44
N THR A 86 -16.41 10.08 -5.28
CA THR A 86 -17.39 9.02 -5.00
C THR A 86 -18.63 9.12 -5.87
N GLU A 87 -19.05 10.32 -6.25
CA GLU A 87 -20.18 10.53 -7.16
C GLU A 87 -19.89 9.96 -8.56
N GLN A 88 -18.70 10.24 -9.10
CA GLN A 88 -18.24 9.69 -10.37
C GLN A 88 -18.08 8.16 -10.29
N ALA A 89 -17.60 7.64 -9.15
CA ALA A 89 -17.50 6.20 -8.93
C ALA A 89 -18.87 5.51 -8.95
N GLN A 90 -19.85 6.10 -8.29
CA GLN A 90 -21.21 5.58 -8.28
C GLN A 90 -21.87 5.66 -9.66
N ALA A 91 -21.66 6.76 -10.39
CA ALA A 91 -22.19 6.95 -11.74
C ALA A 91 -21.57 5.98 -12.76
N ALA A 92 -20.28 5.64 -12.62
CA ALA A 92 -19.59 4.70 -13.49
C ALA A 92 -20.09 3.25 -13.33
N GLY A 93 -20.68 2.91 -12.19
CA GLY A 93 -21.22 1.57 -11.93
C GLY A 93 -20.17 0.47 -12.11
N SER A 94 -20.47 -0.51 -12.97
CA SER A 94 -19.56 -1.63 -13.26
C SER A 94 -18.35 -1.27 -14.11
N ALA A 95 -18.33 -0.08 -14.73
CA ALA A 95 -17.23 0.35 -15.59
C ALA A 95 -15.98 0.80 -14.82
N TRP A 96 -16.10 1.00 -13.49
CA TRP A 96 -14.97 1.33 -12.62
C TRP A 96 -14.64 0.16 -11.70
N GLY A 97 -13.44 -0.43 -11.86
CA GLY A 97 -12.91 -1.49 -11.00
C GLY A 97 -11.86 -1.05 -9.97
N VAL A 98 -11.53 -1.96 -9.05
CA VAL A 98 -10.45 -1.88 -8.06
C VAL A 98 -9.57 -3.12 -8.17
N VAL A 99 -8.27 -2.93 -8.29
CA VAL A 99 -7.27 -3.97 -8.17
C VAL A 99 -6.30 -3.58 -7.05
N ALA A 100 -6.34 -4.31 -5.94
CA ALA A 100 -5.41 -4.07 -4.83
C ALA A 100 -4.28 -5.10 -4.82
N GLY A 101 -3.10 -4.68 -4.39
CA GLY A 101 -1.95 -5.52 -4.08
C GLY A 101 -1.54 -5.36 -2.62
N THR A 102 -1.41 -6.46 -1.88
CA THR A 102 -0.94 -6.44 -0.49
C THR A 102 -0.20 -7.72 -0.14
N THR A 103 0.82 -7.61 0.71
CA THR A 103 1.55 -8.75 1.26
C THR A 103 1.01 -9.15 2.63
N VAL A 104 0.74 -8.16 3.48
CA VAL A 104 0.42 -8.40 4.89
C VAL A 104 -1.04 -8.07 5.23
N ALA A 105 -1.78 -7.32 4.40
CA ALA A 105 -3.14 -6.90 4.71
C ALA A 105 -3.25 -6.36 6.16
N GLY A 106 -4.23 -6.81 6.96
CA GLY A 106 -4.40 -6.41 8.37
C GLY A 106 -3.57 -7.19 9.39
N MET A 107 -2.35 -7.63 9.04
CA MET A 107 -1.50 -8.45 9.91
C MET A 107 -1.19 -7.83 11.26
N LEU A 108 -0.96 -6.52 11.35
CA LEU A 108 -0.71 -5.84 12.61
C LEU A 108 -1.88 -6.03 13.62
N ALA A 109 -3.13 -6.03 13.13
CA ALA A 109 -4.30 -6.33 13.95
C ALA A 109 -4.38 -7.82 14.31
N SER A 110 -3.97 -8.70 13.39
CA SER A 110 -3.93 -10.15 13.63
C SER A 110 -2.91 -10.51 14.72
N GLU A 111 -1.75 -9.87 14.70
CA GLU A 111 -0.72 -10.04 15.73
C GLU A 111 -1.18 -9.56 17.10
N GLU A 112 -1.91 -8.44 17.15
CA GLU A 112 -2.58 -7.98 18.37
C GLU A 112 -3.56 -9.02 18.91
N TYR A 113 -4.38 -9.60 18.03
CA TYR A 113 -5.31 -10.67 18.39
C TYR A 113 -4.58 -11.86 19.02
N PHE A 114 -3.53 -12.36 18.38
CA PHE A 114 -2.77 -13.50 18.88
C PHE A 114 -2.02 -13.18 20.17
N ARG A 115 -1.48 -11.98 20.32
CA ARG A 115 -0.84 -11.55 21.56
C ARG A 115 -1.81 -11.52 22.74
N GLN A 116 -3.04 -11.05 22.53
CA GLN A 116 -4.10 -11.12 23.54
C GLN A 116 -4.36 -12.58 23.93
N LEU A 117 -4.55 -13.45 22.94
CA LEU A 117 -4.80 -14.88 23.15
C LEU A 117 -3.67 -15.56 23.94
N TRP A 118 -2.42 -15.38 23.53
CA TRP A 118 -1.26 -15.99 24.21
C TRP A 118 -0.98 -15.41 25.60
N SER A 119 -1.41 -14.17 25.87
CA SER A 119 -1.34 -13.57 27.21
C SER A 119 -2.45 -14.03 28.15
N GLY A 120 -3.32 -14.96 27.73
CA GLY A 120 -4.47 -15.43 28.50
C GLY A 120 -5.64 -14.45 28.53
N LYS A 121 -5.59 -13.35 27.76
CA LYS A 121 -6.70 -12.41 27.62
C LYS A 121 -7.72 -12.92 26.60
N LYS A 122 -9.01 -12.64 26.80
CA LYS A 122 -10.04 -12.88 25.78
C LYS A 122 -9.80 -11.95 24.58
N PRO A 123 -9.45 -12.46 23.39
CA PRO A 123 -9.05 -11.61 22.29
C PRO A 123 -10.26 -10.96 21.62
N LYS A 124 -10.10 -9.71 21.16
CA LYS A 124 -11.15 -8.99 20.41
C LYS A 124 -11.29 -9.58 19.00
N THR A 125 -12.37 -10.30 18.74
CA THR A 125 -12.63 -10.94 17.44
C THR A 125 -12.71 -9.98 16.25
N ALA A 126 -12.98 -8.69 16.49
CA ALA A 126 -12.94 -7.66 15.46
C ALA A 126 -11.56 -7.52 14.78
N LEU A 127 -10.47 -7.83 15.51
CA LEU A 127 -9.10 -7.70 15.02
C LEU A 127 -8.76 -8.70 13.90
N VAL A 128 -9.28 -9.93 13.96
CA VAL A 128 -8.99 -10.96 12.95
C VAL A 128 -9.86 -10.80 11.69
N ARG A 129 -10.95 -10.04 11.75
CA ARG A 129 -11.80 -9.77 10.58
C ARG A 129 -11.05 -9.09 9.43
N ARG A 130 -9.90 -8.47 9.72
CA ARG A 130 -9.03 -7.75 8.77
C ARG A 130 -7.81 -8.54 8.31
N HIS A 131 -7.71 -9.80 8.73
CA HIS A 131 -6.63 -10.69 8.31
C HIS A 131 -6.74 -11.07 6.82
N LEU A 132 -7.97 -11.10 6.29
CA LEU A 132 -8.23 -11.52 4.91
C LEU A 132 -7.56 -10.56 3.92
N GLY A 133 -6.77 -11.10 2.98
CA GLY A 133 -6.12 -10.31 1.94
C GLY A 133 -7.10 -9.42 1.16
N ALA A 134 -8.30 -9.93 0.90
CA ALA A 134 -9.37 -9.18 0.22
C ALA A 134 -9.90 -7.95 1.00
N SER A 135 -9.47 -7.70 2.24
CA SER A 135 -9.97 -6.56 3.02
C SER A 135 -9.60 -5.22 2.40
N VAL A 136 -8.46 -5.12 1.72
CA VAL A 136 -7.99 -3.86 1.12
C VAL A 136 -8.90 -3.43 -0.03
N SER A 137 -9.08 -4.27 -1.06
CA SER A 137 -9.95 -3.92 -2.20
C SER A 137 -11.42 -3.80 -1.81
N LYS A 138 -11.86 -4.58 -0.81
CA LYS A 138 -13.21 -4.44 -0.24
C LYS A 138 -13.41 -3.08 0.43
N THR A 139 -12.49 -2.67 1.30
CA THR A 139 -12.59 -1.37 1.99
C THR A 139 -12.56 -0.23 0.97
N LEU A 140 -11.65 -0.25 -0.01
CA LEU A 140 -11.58 0.75 -1.08
C LEU A 140 -12.91 0.85 -1.83
N SER A 141 -13.45 -0.27 -2.33
CA SER A 141 -14.73 -0.28 -3.04
C SER A 141 -15.91 0.23 -2.19
N GLN A 142 -15.98 -0.15 -0.91
CA GLN A 142 -17.07 0.25 -0.02
C GLN A 142 -17.04 1.75 0.34
N VAL A 143 -15.86 2.29 0.63
CA VAL A 143 -15.68 3.69 1.01
C VAL A 143 -15.77 4.60 -0.22
N LEU A 144 -15.13 4.21 -1.33
CA LEU A 144 -15.03 5.00 -2.55
C LEU A 144 -16.23 4.80 -3.51
N LYS A 145 -17.16 3.90 -3.18
CA LYS A 145 -18.37 3.59 -3.98
C LYS A 145 -18.10 3.02 -5.37
N ILE A 146 -16.97 2.34 -5.53
CA ILE A 146 -16.58 1.67 -6.78
C ILE A 146 -17.25 0.29 -6.85
N GLN A 147 -17.98 0.00 -7.93
CA GLN A 147 -18.89 -1.15 -8.02
C GLN A 147 -18.51 -2.20 -9.07
N GLY A 148 -17.52 -1.95 -9.92
CA GLY A 148 -17.05 -2.89 -10.93
C GLY A 148 -16.14 -3.97 -10.37
N PHE A 149 -15.28 -4.49 -11.25
CA PHE A 149 -14.32 -5.55 -10.93
C PHE A 149 -13.57 -5.26 -9.61
N ASN A 150 -13.53 -6.19 -8.67
CA ASN A 150 -12.92 -5.98 -7.37
C ASN A 150 -12.09 -7.20 -6.97
N THR A 151 -10.77 -7.04 -6.93
CA THR A 151 -9.86 -8.10 -6.49
C THR A 151 -8.72 -7.56 -5.64
N THR A 152 -8.19 -8.44 -4.78
CA THR A 152 -6.89 -8.25 -4.15
C THR A 152 -5.98 -9.41 -4.50
N LEU A 153 -4.79 -9.12 -4.99
CA LEU A 153 -3.73 -10.09 -5.25
C LEU A 153 -2.56 -9.95 -4.28
N SER A 154 -1.85 -11.05 -4.07
CA SER A 154 -0.68 -11.10 -3.21
C SER A 154 0.42 -11.91 -3.89
N THR A 155 1.46 -11.20 -4.32
CA THR A 155 2.70 -11.74 -4.90
C THR A 155 3.91 -11.19 -4.14
N ALA A 156 3.75 -11.06 -2.82
CA ALA A 156 4.71 -10.44 -1.91
C ALA A 156 5.14 -9.04 -2.37
N CYS A 157 6.44 -8.75 -2.43
CA CYS A 157 6.98 -7.42 -2.76
C CYS A 157 6.58 -6.89 -4.15
N SER A 158 6.12 -7.78 -5.04
CA SER A 158 5.67 -7.40 -6.38
C SER A 158 4.17 -7.08 -6.47
N SER A 159 3.41 -7.23 -5.38
CA SER A 159 1.93 -7.14 -5.41
C SER A 159 1.42 -5.82 -5.98
N GLY A 160 2.05 -4.69 -5.61
CA GLY A 160 1.63 -3.37 -6.11
C GLY A 160 1.84 -3.22 -7.61
N VAL A 161 2.99 -3.65 -8.14
CA VAL A 161 3.28 -3.59 -9.58
C VAL A 161 2.37 -4.55 -10.35
N ASN A 162 2.11 -5.75 -9.82
CA ASN A 162 1.20 -6.69 -10.44
C ASN A 162 -0.26 -6.19 -10.42
N ALA A 163 -0.65 -5.40 -9.41
CA ALA A 163 -1.95 -4.73 -9.40
C ALA A 163 -2.07 -3.69 -10.53
N ILE A 164 -1.02 -2.91 -10.79
CA ILE A 164 -0.97 -1.98 -11.91
C ILE A 164 -1.04 -2.73 -13.25
N ALA A 165 -0.27 -3.81 -13.40
CA ALA A 165 -0.27 -4.62 -14.62
C ALA A 165 -1.66 -5.22 -14.90
N MET A 166 -2.29 -5.82 -13.90
CA MET A 166 -3.64 -6.36 -14.04
C MET A 166 -4.68 -5.27 -14.31
N ALA A 167 -4.54 -4.07 -13.71
CA ALA A 167 -5.41 -2.95 -14.02
C ALA A 167 -5.27 -2.48 -15.47
N ALA A 168 -4.05 -2.46 -16.01
CA ALA A 168 -3.81 -2.19 -17.42
C ALA A 168 -4.48 -3.24 -18.31
N ASP A 169 -4.30 -4.54 -18.00
CA ASP A 169 -4.93 -5.62 -18.76
C ASP A 169 -6.46 -5.48 -18.81
N LEU A 170 -7.11 -5.18 -17.67
CA LEU A 170 -8.56 -4.97 -17.60
C LEU A 170 -9.03 -3.81 -18.50
N VAL A 171 -8.25 -2.73 -18.57
CA VAL A 171 -8.56 -1.57 -19.40
C VAL A 171 -8.34 -1.87 -20.88
N GLU A 172 -7.22 -2.49 -21.22
CA GLU A 172 -6.84 -2.78 -22.62
C GLU A 172 -7.74 -3.84 -23.26
N GLN A 173 -8.26 -4.77 -22.45
CA GLN A 173 -9.26 -5.77 -22.86
C GLN A 173 -10.69 -5.22 -22.89
N GLY A 174 -10.92 -4.00 -22.39
CA GLY A 174 -12.24 -3.37 -22.35
C GLY A 174 -13.18 -3.92 -21.27
N GLU A 175 -12.65 -4.66 -20.28
CA GLU A 175 -13.44 -5.17 -19.15
C GLU A 175 -13.81 -4.06 -18.16
N ALA A 176 -12.98 -3.00 -18.08
CA ALA A 176 -13.26 -1.79 -17.31
C ALA A 176 -12.82 -0.55 -18.09
N SER A 177 -13.55 0.57 -17.94
CA SER A 177 -13.15 1.86 -18.53
C SER A 177 -12.26 2.68 -17.60
N LEU A 178 -12.26 2.34 -16.31
CA LEU A 178 -11.49 2.98 -15.26
C LEU A 178 -11.12 1.94 -14.20
N VAL A 179 -9.87 1.93 -13.75
CA VAL A 179 -9.44 1.03 -12.68
C VAL A 179 -8.61 1.80 -11.67
N LEU A 180 -8.97 1.64 -10.40
CA LEU A 180 -8.14 2.06 -9.27
C LEU A 180 -7.19 0.90 -8.91
N ALA A 181 -5.91 1.05 -9.22
CA ALA A 181 -4.84 0.14 -8.82
C ALA A 181 -4.20 0.65 -7.53
N VAL A 182 -4.06 -0.18 -6.49
CA VAL A 182 -3.47 0.26 -5.21
C VAL A 182 -2.55 -0.80 -4.64
N GLY A 183 -1.32 -0.43 -4.30
CA GLY A 183 -0.42 -1.26 -3.49
C GLY A 183 -0.33 -0.74 -2.06
N ALA A 184 -0.60 -1.56 -1.04
CA ALA A 184 -0.52 -1.12 0.35
C ALA A 184 -0.06 -2.22 1.31
N ASP A 185 0.87 -1.85 2.19
CA ASP A 185 1.32 -2.67 3.31
C ASP A 185 1.68 -1.74 4.49
N SER A 186 1.33 -2.17 5.71
CA SER A 186 1.84 -1.56 6.95
C SER A 186 2.90 -2.46 7.57
N LEU A 187 3.82 -1.89 8.35
CA LEU A 187 4.78 -2.72 9.08
C LEU A 187 4.05 -3.58 10.13
N SER A 188 4.47 -4.84 10.23
CA SER A 188 4.03 -5.79 11.24
C SER A 188 5.22 -6.57 11.82
N ALA A 189 5.01 -7.24 12.95
CA ALA A 189 6.02 -8.08 13.57
C ALA A 189 6.39 -9.29 12.69
N MET A 190 5.51 -9.77 11.81
CA MET A 190 5.84 -10.81 10.84
C MET A 190 6.89 -10.33 9.83
N THR A 191 6.87 -9.04 9.46
CA THR A 191 7.92 -8.45 8.61
C THR A 191 9.31 -8.55 9.28
N GLU A 192 9.38 -8.66 10.62
CA GLU A 192 10.65 -8.87 11.36
C GLU A 192 11.36 -10.13 10.90
N TRP A 193 10.62 -11.21 10.67
CA TRP A 193 11.19 -12.51 10.36
C TRP A 193 11.91 -12.49 9.01
N PHE A 194 11.40 -11.71 8.05
CA PHE A 194 12.10 -11.52 6.78
C PHE A 194 13.37 -10.71 6.98
N LEU A 195 13.32 -9.55 7.63
CA LEU A 195 14.50 -8.68 7.78
C LEU A 195 15.60 -9.29 8.66
N VAL A 196 15.23 -9.91 9.78
CA VAL A 196 16.17 -10.59 10.67
C VAL A 196 16.74 -11.82 10.00
N ARG A 197 15.94 -12.63 9.29
CA ARG A 197 16.47 -13.82 8.60
C ARG A 197 17.31 -13.47 7.37
N PHE A 198 17.03 -12.38 6.66
CA PHE A 198 17.89 -11.88 5.57
C PHE A 198 19.22 -11.33 6.08
N THR A 199 19.21 -10.62 7.22
CA THR A 199 20.46 -10.16 7.87
C THR A 199 21.23 -11.31 8.53
N TRP A 200 20.55 -12.36 8.99
CA TRP A 200 21.17 -13.56 9.55
C TRP A 200 21.72 -14.51 8.48
N LEU A 201 21.01 -14.69 7.35
CA LEU A 201 21.49 -15.43 6.17
C LEU A 201 22.67 -14.74 5.49
N ARG A 202 22.75 -13.40 5.55
CA ARG A 202 23.93 -12.63 5.16
C ARG A 202 24.80 -12.35 6.38
N GLY A 203 25.41 -13.41 6.90
CA GLY A 203 26.23 -13.42 8.11
C GLY A 203 26.94 -12.08 8.43
N HIS A 204 26.56 -11.51 9.58
CA HIS A 204 27.27 -10.61 10.51
C HIS A 204 28.39 -9.61 10.11
N VAL A 205 28.75 -9.39 8.84
CA VAL A 205 29.91 -8.53 8.49
C VAL A 205 29.61 -7.41 7.48
N LEU A 206 28.48 -7.44 6.76
CA LEU A 206 28.32 -6.54 5.60
C LEU A 206 27.27 -5.41 5.73
N ALA A 207 26.45 -5.40 6.77
CA ALA A 207 25.36 -4.42 6.92
C ALA A 207 25.85 -2.99 7.21
N ARG A 208 27.05 -2.80 7.77
CA ARG A 208 27.63 -1.46 8.03
C ARG A 208 28.38 -0.86 6.83
N ARG A 209 28.84 -1.67 5.86
CA ARG A 209 29.67 -1.19 4.74
C ARG A 209 28.94 -1.07 3.40
N LEU A 210 27.83 -1.79 3.20
CA LEU A 210 27.11 -1.78 1.91
C LEU A 210 26.09 -0.65 1.77
N PHE A 211 25.61 -0.05 2.87
CA PHE A 211 24.60 1.01 2.81
C PHE A 211 25.11 2.34 2.21
N ALA A 212 26.42 2.59 2.24
CA ALA A 212 27.01 3.80 1.66
C ALA A 212 27.13 3.76 0.12
N LYS A 213 26.90 2.60 -0.53
CA LYS A 213 27.20 2.42 -1.96
C LYS A 213 25.99 2.42 -2.90
N TYR A 214 24.76 2.39 -2.37
CA TYR A 214 23.52 2.25 -3.17
C TYR A 214 22.75 3.56 -3.42
N LEU A 215 23.28 4.71 -3.00
CA LEU A 215 22.60 6.01 -3.05
C LEU A 215 22.82 6.83 -4.34
N ALA A 216 23.31 6.27 -5.45
CA ALA A 216 23.56 7.06 -6.66
C ALA A 216 23.32 6.29 -7.97
N GLN A 217 22.06 6.22 -8.40
CA GLN A 217 21.68 5.96 -9.80
C GLN A 217 20.37 6.72 -10.09
N PRO A 218 20.34 7.72 -10.99
CA PRO A 218 19.09 8.36 -11.41
C PRO A 218 18.37 7.49 -12.46
N CYS A 219 17.08 7.20 -12.21
CA CYS A 219 16.19 6.56 -13.18
C CYS A 219 15.34 7.63 -13.88
N SER A 220 15.53 7.79 -15.18
CA SER A 220 14.68 8.64 -16.05
C SER A 220 13.56 7.81 -16.67
N ILE A 221 12.30 8.26 -16.52
CA ILE A 221 11.11 7.65 -17.12
C ILE A 221 10.51 8.67 -18.10
N PHE A 222 10.29 8.24 -19.34
CA PHE A 222 9.58 8.99 -20.39
C PHE A 222 8.20 8.37 -20.62
N VAL A 223 7.18 9.21 -20.88
CA VAL A 223 5.80 8.79 -21.22
C VAL A 223 5.32 9.60 -22.42
N GLU A 224 4.67 8.94 -23.38
CA GLU A 224 4.13 9.51 -24.64
C GLU A 224 2.64 9.09 -24.81
N GLU A 225 1.77 9.97 -25.36
CA GLU A 225 0.30 9.97 -25.17
C GLU A 225 -0.57 9.13 -26.15
N LYS A 226 -1.66 8.51 -25.59
CA LYS A 226 -3.11 8.52 -25.97
C LYS A 226 -3.87 7.21 -25.56
N THR A 227 -5.10 7.10 -25.01
CA THR A 227 -5.74 7.57 -23.74
C THR A 227 -6.92 6.62 -23.33
N VAL A 228 -6.84 5.85 -22.22
CA VAL A 228 -7.94 5.32 -21.34
C VAL A 228 -7.37 5.09 -19.92
N ARG A 229 -8.12 5.35 -18.83
CA ARG A 229 -7.58 5.85 -17.54
C ARG A 229 -7.34 4.78 -16.45
N ILE A 230 -6.15 4.78 -15.85
CA ILE A 230 -5.75 4.09 -14.59
C ILE A 230 -5.52 5.18 -13.53
N ILE A 231 -5.91 4.89 -12.29
CA ILE A 231 -5.52 5.66 -11.11
C ILE A 231 -4.61 4.75 -10.27
N VAL A 232 -3.42 5.24 -9.90
CA VAL A 232 -2.39 4.47 -9.15
C VAL A 232 -2.17 5.04 -7.76
#